data_AF-A0A399D773-F1
#
_entry.id   AF-A0A399D773-F1
#
_cell.length_a   1.000
_cell.length_b   1.000
_cell.length_c   1.000
_cell.angle_alpha   90.00
_cell.angle_beta   90.00
_cell.angle_gamma   90.00
#
_symmetry.space_group_name_H-M   'P 1'
#
loop_
_entity.id
_entity.type
_entity.pdbx_description
1 polymer ?
#
loop_
_entity_poly.entity_id
_entity_poly.type
_entity_poly.pdbx_seq_one_letter_code
_entity_poly.pdbx_strand_id
1 'polypeptide(L)'
;MIRFLTILILLSFIYKAAYPKQSETLVFEVFKHIYNQQFHQAESLLESEKNQIDPFYFDVLRIDLSWWKSVFSESNDDSKYFQSVLKDVAENNQGVNQEYKITKLILLSYRLRFELKRYNIIRAALLRSEIKNLLLEINPTDLNYGPDRLKLFHLYRSLFDYFDSLINPFFLNKKRTARTKALSEIEHFTHDGDLVVSTLSSYFLGKIYFNIEEKHQKGITLFKNLSTTFPQNTLFRELSTQSESKS
;
A
#
# COMPACT_ATOMS: atom_id res chain seq x y z
N MET A 1 26.91 -9.16 -52.17
CA MET A 1 26.01 -8.42 -51.26
C MET A 1 25.15 -9.44 -50.52
N ILE A 2 24.87 -9.21 -49.22
CA ILE A 2 24.05 -10.05 -48.33
C ILE A 2 24.76 -11.30 -47.77
N ARG A 3 25.90 -11.11 -47.09
CA ARG A 3 26.39 -12.07 -46.05
C ARG A 3 26.99 -11.39 -44.80
N PHE A 4 26.78 -10.08 -44.63
CA PHE A 4 27.32 -9.31 -43.49
C PHE A 4 26.25 -8.58 -42.66
N LEU A 5 24.96 -8.77 -42.94
CA LEU A 5 23.86 -8.04 -42.28
C LEU A 5 23.10 -8.85 -41.21
N THR A 6 23.51 -10.09 -40.93
CA THR A 6 22.80 -10.98 -39.99
C THR A 6 23.46 -11.12 -38.62
N ILE A 7 24.55 -10.38 -38.36
CA ILE A 7 25.25 -10.39 -37.07
C ILE A 7 24.96 -9.12 -36.25
N LEU A 8 24.36 -8.09 -36.84
CA LEU A 8 24.06 -6.83 -36.13
C LEU A 8 22.73 -6.81 -35.35
N ILE A 9 21.97 -7.90 -35.36
CA ILE A 9 20.63 -7.99 -34.72
C ILE A 9 20.66 -8.82 -33.42
N LEU A 10 21.82 -9.38 -33.05
CA LEU A 10 22.00 -10.16 -31.80
C LEU A 10 22.54 -9.34 -30.61
N LEU A 11 22.68 -8.02 -30.78
CA LEU A 11 23.17 -7.08 -29.76
C LEU A 11 22.13 -6.08 -29.27
N SER A 12 20.85 -6.24 -29.62
CA SER A 12 19.77 -5.72 -28.78
C SER A 12 19.57 -6.66 -27.59
N PHE A 13 20.64 -6.84 -26.81
CA PHE A 13 20.53 -7.26 -25.42
C PHE A 13 19.69 -6.19 -24.73
N ILE A 14 18.40 -6.49 -24.65
CA ILE A 14 17.50 -6.27 -23.53
C ILE A 14 18.26 -5.60 -22.36
N TYR A 15 18.35 -4.26 -22.40
CA TYR A 15 18.47 -3.48 -21.18
C TYR A 15 17.11 -3.54 -20.50
N LYS A 16 16.76 -4.71 -19.93
CA LYS A 16 15.98 -4.68 -18.71
C LYS A 16 16.93 -4.08 -17.71
N ALA A 17 16.74 -2.80 -17.40
CA ALA A 17 17.36 -2.19 -16.24
C ALA A 17 16.94 -3.04 -15.04
N ALA A 18 17.78 -4.01 -14.68
CA ALA A 18 17.70 -4.70 -13.42
C ALA A 18 18.04 -3.63 -12.39
N TYR A 19 17.02 -2.94 -11.88
CA TYR A 19 17.20 -2.12 -10.70
C TYR A 19 17.73 -3.06 -9.60
N PRO A 20 18.94 -2.81 -9.09
CA PRO A 20 19.66 -3.80 -8.31
C PRO A 20 18.99 -4.00 -6.95
N LYS A 21 19.30 -5.14 -6.32
CA LYS A 21 19.07 -5.49 -4.90
C LYS A 21 19.29 -4.34 -3.90
N GLN A 22 20.11 -3.35 -4.27
CA GLN A 22 20.34 -2.12 -3.51
C GLN A 22 19.08 -1.24 -3.39
N SER A 23 18.29 -1.10 -4.46
CA SER A 23 17.04 -0.31 -4.43
C SER A 23 16.03 -0.95 -3.48
N GLU A 24 15.88 -2.28 -3.54
CA GLU A 24 15.03 -3.05 -2.63
C GLU A 24 15.47 -2.89 -1.16
N THR A 25 16.78 -2.93 -0.91
CA THR A 25 17.34 -2.74 0.43
C THR A 25 17.01 -1.34 0.97
N LEU A 26 17.19 -0.29 0.16
CA LEU A 26 16.85 1.09 0.52
C LEU A 26 15.36 1.27 0.78
N VAL A 27 14.49 0.68 -0.05
CA VAL A 27 13.04 0.71 0.15
C VAL A 27 12.67 0.13 1.51
N PHE A 28 13.23 -1.03 1.86
CA PHE A 28 12.97 -1.66 3.16
C PHE A 28 13.54 -0.87 4.34
N GLU A 29 14.67 -0.19 4.18
CA GLU A 29 15.25 0.66 5.23
C GLU A 29 14.37 1.88 5.50
N VAL A 30 13.98 2.63 4.47
CA VAL A 30 13.03 3.76 4.61
C VAL A 30 11.73 3.27 5.25
N PHE A 31 11.18 2.15 4.75
CA PHE A 31 9.94 1.57 5.27
C PHE A 31 10.06 1.20 6.76
N LYS A 32 11.18 0.59 7.17
CA LYS A 32 11.45 0.29 8.59
C LYS A 32 11.51 1.54 9.44
N HIS A 33 12.11 2.62 8.96
CA HIS A 33 12.13 3.90 9.68
C HIS A 33 10.71 4.47 9.83
N ILE A 34 9.90 4.46 8.78
CA ILE A 34 8.49 4.90 8.83
C ILE A 34 7.73 4.10 9.89
N TYR A 35 7.80 2.77 9.82
CA TYR A 35 7.04 1.90 10.69
C TYR A 35 7.59 1.80 12.11
N ASN A 36 8.83 2.21 12.37
CA ASN A 36 9.35 2.47 13.72
C ASN A 36 9.10 3.91 14.21
N GLN A 37 8.32 4.71 13.49
CA GLN A 37 8.02 6.11 13.83
C GLN A 37 9.25 7.02 13.88
N GLN A 38 10.32 6.65 13.17
CA GLN A 38 11.55 7.43 13.01
C GLN A 38 11.41 8.36 11.80
N PHE A 39 10.42 9.25 11.83
CA PHE A 39 9.97 10.00 10.65
C PHE A 39 11.04 10.93 10.07
N HIS A 40 11.86 11.56 10.91
CA HIS A 40 12.94 12.42 10.44
C HIS A 40 14.00 11.61 9.68
N GLN A 41 14.37 10.43 10.19
CA GLN A 41 15.32 9.53 9.54
C GLN A 41 14.76 9.00 8.22
N ALA A 42 13.48 8.59 8.21
CA ALA A 42 12.80 8.15 7.00
C ALA A 42 12.78 9.25 5.92
N GLU A 43 12.43 10.48 6.29
CA GLU A 43 12.37 11.63 5.37
C GLU A 43 13.77 11.97 4.83
N SER A 44 14.77 12.05 5.71
CA SER A 44 16.15 12.33 5.31
C SER A 44 16.70 11.27 4.37
N LEU A 45 16.45 9.98 4.65
CA LEU A 45 16.93 8.87 3.81
C LEU A 45 16.19 8.85 2.46
N LEU A 46 14.87 9.02 2.47
CA LEU A 46 14.06 9.03 1.25
C LEU A 46 14.49 10.14 0.28
N GLU A 47 14.73 11.36 0.78
CA GLU A 47 15.11 12.50 -0.06
C GLU A 47 16.57 12.45 -0.52
N SER A 48 17.50 12.04 0.35
CA SER A 48 18.92 11.92 -0.03
C SER A 48 19.18 10.81 -1.05
N GLU A 49 18.39 9.73 -1.00
CA GLU A 49 18.54 8.56 -1.88
C GLU A 49 17.50 8.49 -3.00
N LYS A 50 16.78 9.60 -3.26
CA LYS A 50 15.71 9.67 -4.26
C LYS A 50 16.08 9.09 -5.63
N ASN A 51 17.31 9.31 -6.08
CA ASN A 51 17.78 8.84 -7.39
C ASN A 51 18.17 7.35 -7.41
N GLN A 52 18.28 6.71 -6.23
CA GLN A 52 18.60 5.28 -6.08
C GLN A 52 17.35 4.44 -5.81
N ILE A 53 16.24 5.08 -5.42
CA ILE A 53 14.95 4.44 -5.19
C ILE A 53 14.15 4.45 -6.49
N ASP A 54 13.61 3.29 -6.86
CA ASP A 54 12.68 3.16 -7.98
C ASP A 54 11.52 4.18 -7.85
N PRO A 55 11.20 4.97 -8.90
CA PRO A 55 10.24 6.06 -8.79
C PRO A 55 8.86 5.66 -8.25
N PHE A 56 8.39 4.45 -8.58
CA PHE A 56 7.15 3.92 -8.03
C PHE A 56 7.23 3.77 -6.51
N TYR A 57 8.30 3.16 -5.99
CA TYR A 57 8.47 2.99 -4.55
C TYR A 57 8.78 4.31 -3.84
N PHE A 58 9.44 5.26 -4.49
CA PHE A 58 9.62 6.61 -3.96
C PHE A 58 8.26 7.25 -3.64
N ASP A 59 7.33 7.22 -4.59
CA ASP A 59 5.97 7.76 -4.41
C ASP A 59 5.19 7.02 -3.31
N VAL A 60 5.26 5.68 -3.31
CA VAL A 60 4.59 4.86 -2.28
C VAL A 60 5.11 5.19 -0.88
N LEU A 61 6.43 5.21 -0.69
CA LEU A 61 7.06 5.52 0.60
C LEU A 61 6.77 6.95 1.05
N ARG A 62 6.74 7.91 0.12
CA ARG A 62 6.42 9.30 0.42
C ARG A 62 4.97 9.47 0.87
N ILE A 63 4.03 8.77 0.22
CA ILE A 63 2.63 8.73 0.65
C ILE A 63 2.51 8.07 2.04
N ASP A 64 3.16 6.93 2.25
CA ASP A 64 3.16 6.21 3.54
C ASP A 64 3.72 7.07 4.67
N LEU A 65 4.89 7.68 4.47
CA LEU A 65 5.55 8.55 5.44
C LEU A 65 4.66 9.73 5.84
N SER A 66 4.14 10.48 4.85
CA SER A 66 3.31 11.65 5.11
C SER A 66 1.97 11.27 5.73
N TRP A 67 1.40 10.12 5.37
CA TRP A 67 0.22 9.57 6.06
C TRP A 67 0.52 9.30 7.53
N TRP A 68 1.59 8.57 7.84
CA TRP A 68 1.91 8.21 9.21
C TRP A 68 2.25 9.44 10.07
N LYS A 69 2.98 10.43 9.52
CA LYS A 69 3.14 11.76 10.16
C LYS A 69 1.78 12.38 10.49
N SER A 70 0.82 12.37 9.56
CA SER A 70 -0.54 12.88 9.80
C SER A 70 -1.42 12.06 10.75
N VAL A 71 -1.06 10.79 10.99
CA VAL A 71 -1.77 9.91 11.93
C VAL A 71 -1.30 10.16 13.36
N PHE A 72 0.00 10.32 13.56
CA PHE A 72 0.59 10.51 14.88
C PHE A 72 0.72 11.97 15.31
N SER A 73 0.57 12.91 14.39
CA SER A 73 0.55 14.33 14.69
C SER A 73 -0.87 14.82 14.97
N GLU A 74 -1.00 15.65 16.00
CA GLU A 74 -2.21 16.43 16.27
C GLU A 74 -2.23 17.74 15.44
N SER A 75 -1.17 18.03 14.70
CA SER A 75 -1.04 19.24 13.89
C SER A 75 -1.88 19.17 12.61
N ASN A 76 -2.62 20.25 12.35
CA ASN A 76 -3.28 20.46 11.06
C ASN A 76 -2.27 20.58 9.91
N ASP A 77 -1.03 20.99 10.18
CA ASP A 77 -0.03 21.21 9.15
C ASP A 77 0.48 19.90 8.54
N ASP A 78 0.61 18.82 9.32
CA ASP A 78 0.93 17.50 8.78
C ASP A 78 -0.22 16.94 7.91
N SER A 79 -1.47 17.22 8.28
CA SER A 79 -2.63 16.87 7.46
C SER A 79 -2.70 17.65 6.16
N LYS A 80 -2.27 18.93 6.14
CA LYS A 80 -2.15 19.72 4.91
C LYS A 80 -0.98 19.23 4.06
N TYR A 81 0.16 18.92 4.68
CA TYR A 81 1.33 18.40 4.00
C TYR A 81 1.01 17.08 3.32
N PHE A 82 0.36 16.14 4.01
CA PHE A 82 -0.12 14.89 3.41
C PHE A 82 -0.99 15.12 2.17
N GLN A 83 -1.94 16.07 2.23
CA GLN A 83 -2.74 16.43 1.06
C GLN A 83 -1.90 17.01 -0.09
N SER A 84 -0.89 17.83 0.21
CA SER A 84 0.03 18.32 -0.82
C SER A 84 0.84 17.21 -1.47
N VAL A 85 1.30 16.21 -0.70
CA VAL A 85 1.98 15.02 -1.24
C VAL A 85 1.05 14.24 -2.17
N LEU A 86 -0.19 14.01 -1.75
CA LEU A 86 -1.19 13.33 -2.59
C LEU A 86 -1.55 14.12 -3.86
N LYS A 87 -1.42 15.44 -3.86
CA LYS A 87 -1.62 16.27 -5.05
C LYS A 87 -0.42 16.17 -5.98
N ASP A 88 0.79 16.35 -5.44
CA ASP A 88 2.04 16.32 -6.17
C ASP A 88 2.27 14.97 -6.86
N VAL A 89 2.06 13.85 -6.17
CA VAL A 89 2.15 12.50 -6.78
C VAL A 89 1.13 12.32 -7.91
N ALA A 90 -0.09 12.86 -7.75
CA ALA A 90 -1.12 12.76 -8.80
C ALA A 90 -0.78 13.61 -10.04
N GLU A 91 -0.12 14.76 -9.86
CA GLU A 91 0.29 15.67 -10.94
C GLU A 91 1.53 15.13 -11.69
N ASN A 92 2.53 14.63 -10.96
CA ASN A 92 3.77 14.12 -11.54
C ASN A 92 3.59 12.82 -12.34
N ASN A 93 2.51 12.08 -12.09
CA ASN A 93 2.23 10.82 -12.76
C ASN A 93 1.07 10.91 -13.77
N GLN A 94 0.68 12.10 -14.22
CA GLN A 94 -0.34 12.24 -15.29
C GLN A 94 0.19 11.70 -16.62
N GLY A 95 -0.11 10.42 -16.93
CA GLY A 95 0.24 9.78 -18.19
C GLY A 95 -0.56 8.50 -18.46
N VAL A 96 -0.56 8.05 -19.72
CA VAL A 96 -1.26 6.82 -20.20
C VAL A 96 -0.51 5.54 -19.80
N ASN A 97 0.58 5.64 -19.04
CA ASN A 97 1.37 4.49 -18.63
C ASN A 97 0.57 3.62 -17.66
N GLN A 98 0.52 2.30 -17.93
CA GLN A 98 -0.09 1.33 -17.04
C GLN A 98 0.47 1.48 -15.62
N GLU A 99 1.79 1.73 -15.45
CA GLU A 99 2.46 1.89 -14.14
C GLU A 99 1.76 2.90 -13.23
N TYR A 100 1.19 3.97 -13.80
CA TYR A 100 0.45 4.94 -13.02
C TYR A 100 -0.81 4.35 -12.37
N LYS A 101 -1.44 3.33 -12.95
CA LYS A 101 -2.69 2.76 -12.42
C LYS A 101 -2.51 2.15 -11.04
N ILE A 102 -1.37 1.51 -10.75
CA ILE A 102 -1.12 0.97 -9.39
C ILE A 102 -0.88 2.14 -8.42
N THR A 103 -0.01 3.09 -8.76
CA THR A 103 0.22 4.27 -7.92
C THR A 103 -1.07 5.03 -7.66
N LYS A 104 -1.92 5.20 -8.67
CA LYS A 104 -3.24 5.82 -8.58
C LYS A 104 -4.16 5.05 -7.65
N LEU A 105 -4.17 3.70 -7.70
CA LEU A 105 -4.95 2.89 -6.78
C LEU A 105 -4.52 3.10 -5.32
N ILE A 106 -3.22 3.11 -5.07
CA ILE A 106 -2.65 3.35 -3.73
C ILE A 106 -3.03 4.76 -3.26
N LEU A 107 -2.81 5.76 -4.09
CA LEU A 107 -3.13 7.17 -3.84
C LEU A 107 -4.61 7.37 -3.52
N LEU A 108 -5.52 6.80 -4.32
CA LEU A 108 -6.96 6.86 -4.08
C LEU A 108 -7.35 6.14 -2.78
N SER A 109 -6.70 5.02 -2.47
CA SER A 109 -6.93 4.30 -1.21
C SER A 109 -6.52 5.13 0.02
N TYR A 110 -5.44 5.90 -0.09
CA TYR A 110 -5.01 6.85 0.95
C TYR A 110 -5.96 8.05 1.07
N ARG A 111 -6.39 8.64 -0.06
CA ARG A 111 -7.40 9.71 -0.07
C ARG A 111 -8.70 9.25 0.56
N LEU A 112 -9.17 8.04 0.23
CA LEU A 112 -10.38 7.47 0.80
C LEU A 112 -10.26 7.34 2.32
N ARG A 113 -9.16 6.77 2.82
CA ARG A 113 -8.89 6.67 4.27
C ARG A 113 -8.89 8.03 4.96
N PHE A 114 -8.31 9.05 4.33
CA PHE A 114 -8.26 10.40 4.88
C PHE A 114 -9.64 11.05 4.96
N GLU A 115 -10.45 10.96 3.90
CA GLU A 115 -11.81 11.51 3.89
C GLU A 115 -12.72 10.75 4.89
N LEU A 116 -12.55 9.42 5.02
CA LEU A 116 -13.24 8.63 6.05
C LEU A 116 -12.83 9.03 7.48
N LYS A 117 -11.52 9.24 7.73
CA LYS A 117 -11.00 9.74 9.04
C LYS A 117 -11.65 11.06 9.45
N ARG A 118 -12.01 11.90 8.47
CA ARG A 118 -12.65 13.22 8.69
C ARG A 118 -14.18 13.20 8.53
N TYR A 119 -14.79 12.00 8.47
CA TYR A 119 -16.24 11.82 8.30
C TYR A 119 -16.83 12.47 7.03
N ASN A 120 -16.03 12.68 5.99
CA ASN A 120 -16.47 13.26 4.73
C ASN A 120 -17.03 12.19 3.78
N ILE A 121 -18.23 11.71 4.10
CA ILE A 121 -18.86 10.56 3.43
C ILE A 121 -19.13 10.82 1.94
N ILE A 122 -19.49 12.04 1.56
CA ILE A 122 -19.77 12.40 0.15
C ILE A 122 -18.51 12.22 -0.69
N ARG A 123 -17.37 12.79 -0.25
CA ARG A 123 -16.11 12.61 -0.97
C ARG A 123 -15.62 11.17 -0.94
N ALA A 124 -15.79 10.47 0.19
CA ALA A 124 -15.47 9.05 0.29
C ALA A 124 -16.28 8.20 -0.72
N ALA A 125 -17.55 8.50 -0.94
CA ALA A 125 -18.38 7.82 -1.94
C ALA A 125 -17.91 8.08 -3.38
N LEU A 126 -17.51 9.32 -3.70
CA LEU A 126 -16.93 9.68 -5.00
C LEU A 126 -15.62 8.93 -5.24
N LEU A 127 -14.70 8.94 -4.27
CA LEU A 127 -13.42 8.24 -4.34
C LEU A 127 -13.62 6.72 -4.49
N ARG A 128 -14.58 6.14 -3.78
CA ARG A 128 -14.95 4.72 -3.93
C ARG A 128 -15.37 4.41 -5.37
N SER A 129 -16.19 5.26 -5.98
CA SER A 129 -16.60 5.10 -7.38
C SER A 129 -15.39 5.17 -8.32
N GLU A 130 -14.49 6.12 -8.10
CA GLU A 130 -13.26 6.27 -8.88
C GLU A 130 -12.36 5.03 -8.78
N ILE A 131 -12.14 4.49 -7.59
CA ILE A 131 -11.37 3.25 -7.39
C ILE A 131 -12.01 2.09 -8.14
N LYS A 132 -13.35 1.95 -8.05
CA LYS A 132 -14.06 0.89 -8.76
C LYS A 132 -13.87 0.98 -10.27
N ASN A 133 -13.97 2.17 -10.85
CA ASN A 133 -13.74 2.39 -12.27
C ASN A 133 -12.28 2.07 -12.65
N LEU A 134 -11.32 2.55 -11.86
CA LEU A 134 -9.90 2.25 -12.08
C LEU A 134 -9.63 0.73 -12.06
N LEU A 135 -10.22 -0.01 -11.13
CA LEU A 135 -10.07 -1.47 -11.06
C LEU A 135 -10.70 -2.21 -12.26
N LEU A 136 -11.71 -1.64 -12.91
CA LEU A 136 -12.28 -2.18 -14.15
C LEU A 136 -11.37 -1.92 -15.36
N GLU A 137 -10.61 -0.82 -15.36
CA GLU A 137 -9.67 -0.45 -16.41
C GLU A 137 -8.33 -1.22 -16.32
N ILE A 138 -8.04 -1.84 -15.18
CA ILE A 138 -6.84 -2.65 -14.99
C ILE A 138 -7.14 -4.08 -15.44
N ASN A 139 -6.56 -4.49 -16.57
CA ASN A 139 -6.56 -5.90 -16.96
C ASN A 139 -5.37 -6.62 -16.31
N PRO A 140 -5.58 -7.57 -15.38
CA PRO A 140 -4.49 -8.25 -14.67
C PRO A 140 -3.54 -9.02 -15.60
N THR A 141 -4.02 -9.47 -16.77
CA THR A 141 -3.18 -10.20 -17.74
C THR A 141 -2.21 -9.32 -18.50
N ASP A 142 -2.47 -8.00 -18.51
CA ASP A 142 -1.70 -7.03 -19.30
C ASP A 142 -0.73 -6.23 -18.42
N LEU A 143 -0.66 -6.57 -17.13
CA LEU A 143 0.23 -5.92 -16.17
C LEU A 143 1.65 -6.46 -16.29
N ASN A 144 2.47 -5.79 -17.10
CA ASN A 144 3.90 -6.08 -17.19
C ASN A 144 4.69 -5.38 -16.06
N TYR A 145 4.37 -5.70 -14.80
CA TYR A 145 5.12 -5.18 -13.65
C TYR A 145 6.04 -6.23 -13.03
N GLY A 146 7.03 -5.75 -12.29
CA GLY A 146 7.79 -6.58 -11.38
C GLY A 146 6.87 -7.27 -10.35
N PRO A 147 7.28 -8.46 -9.85
CA PRO A 147 6.45 -9.29 -8.97
C PRO A 147 6.00 -8.55 -7.72
N ASP A 148 6.84 -7.72 -7.11
CA ASP A 148 6.50 -7.05 -5.85
C ASP A 148 5.48 -5.92 -6.03
N ARG A 149 5.52 -5.22 -7.17
CA ARG A 149 4.47 -4.24 -7.52
C ARG A 149 3.12 -4.93 -7.75
N LEU A 150 3.11 -6.13 -8.34
CA LEU A 150 1.89 -6.93 -8.50
C LEU A 150 1.31 -7.36 -7.16
N LYS A 151 2.15 -7.78 -6.21
CA LYS A 151 1.70 -8.10 -4.85
C LYS A 151 1.01 -6.90 -4.19
N LEU A 152 1.60 -5.71 -4.28
CA LEU A 152 0.97 -4.48 -3.78
C LEU A 152 -0.37 -4.22 -4.46
N PHE A 153 -0.44 -4.32 -5.79
CA PHE A 153 -1.71 -4.20 -6.51
C PHE A 153 -2.77 -5.17 -5.99
N HIS A 154 -2.43 -6.46 -5.87
CA HIS A 154 -3.35 -7.48 -5.37
C HIS A 154 -3.78 -7.24 -3.93
N LEU A 155 -2.88 -6.77 -3.07
CA LEU A 155 -3.21 -6.39 -1.70
C LEU A 155 -4.23 -5.25 -1.65
N TYR A 156 -3.96 -4.14 -2.36
CA TYR A 156 -4.86 -2.98 -2.36
C TYR A 156 -6.21 -3.30 -3.00
N ARG A 157 -6.23 -4.12 -4.06
CA ARG A 157 -7.46 -4.64 -4.65
C ARG A 157 -8.27 -5.46 -3.65
N SER A 158 -7.64 -6.40 -2.95
CA SER A 158 -8.31 -7.25 -1.96
C SER A 158 -8.84 -6.46 -0.78
N LEU A 159 -8.08 -5.46 -0.30
CA LEU A 159 -8.57 -4.53 0.72
C LEU A 159 -9.83 -3.78 0.24
N PHE A 160 -9.80 -3.26 -0.99
CA PHE A 160 -10.96 -2.59 -1.56
C PHE A 160 -12.16 -3.53 -1.71
N ASP A 161 -11.98 -4.72 -2.28
CA ASP A 161 -13.03 -5.72 -2.46
C ASP A 161 -13.66 -6.12 -1.10
N TYR A 162 -12.84 -6.25 -0.06
CA TYR A 162 -13.32 -6.49 1.31
C TYR A 162 -14.22 -5.34 1.79
N PHE A 163 -13.77 -4.09 1.74
CA PHE A 163 -14.58 -2.95 2.21
C PHE A 163 -15.81 -2.68 1.35
N ASP A 164 -15.72 -2.83 0.03
CA ASP A 164 -16.84 -2.67 -0.90
C ASP A 164 -17.96 -3.68 -0.62
N SER A 165 -17.58 -4.89 -0.22
CA SER A 165 -18.52 -5.95 0.14
C SER A 165 -19.39 -5.59 1.34
N LEU A 166 -18.93 -4.72 2.26
CA LEU A 166 -19.65 -4.31 3.47
C LEU A 166 -20.77 -3.28 3.20
N ILE A 167 -20.63 -2.44 2.17
CA ILE A 167 -21.42 -1.19 2.02
C ILE A 167 -22.80 -1.37 1.35
N ASN A 168 -23.19 -2.58 0.92
CA ASN A 168 -24.48 -2.77 0.21
C ASN A 168 -25.26 -4.00 0.74
N PRO A 169 -26.46 -3.81 1.33
CA PRO A 169 -27.23 -4.86 2.02
C PRO A 169 -28.07 -5.77 1.10
N PHE A 170 -28.20 -5.46 -0.20
CA PHE A 170 -29.20 -6.11 -1.06
C PHE A 170 -28.74 -7.44 -1.73
N PHE A 171 -27.47 -7.86 -1.57
CA PHE A 171 -26.91 -9.09 -2.20
C PHE A 171 -26.02 -9.91 -1.25
N LEU A 172 -26.60 -10.37 -0.14
CA LEU A 172 -25.89 -10.96 1.02
C LEU A 172 -24.95 -12.14 0.67
N ASN A 173 -25.39 -13.11 -0.14
CA ASN A 173 -24.61 -14.34 -0.38
C ASN A 173 -23.38 -14.11 -1.27
N LYS A 174 -23.54 -13.44 -2.43
CA LYS A 174 -22.42 -13.13 -3.34
C LYS A 174 -21.37 -12.23 -2.67
N LYS A 175 -21.83 -11.31 -1.79
CA LYS A 175 -20.94 -10.45 -1.00
C LYS A 175 -20.21 -11.21 0.09
N ARG A 176 -20.85 -12.17 0.77
CA ARG A 176 -20.17 -13.03 1.74
C ARG A 176 -19.03 -13.81 1.09
N THR A 177 -19.25 -14.36 -0.12
CA THR A 177 -18.19 -15.05 -0.88
C THR A 177 -17.06 -14.10 -1.26
N ALA A 178 -17.38 -12.91 -1.81
CA ALA A 178 -16.38 -11.91 -2.19
C ALA A 178 -15.56 -11.43 -0.97
N ARG A 179 -16.22 -11.13 0.14
CA ARG A 179 -15.60 -10.77 1.42
C ARG A 179 -14.66 -11.86 1.91
N THR A 180 -15.11 -13.11 1.91
CA THR A 180 -14.32 -14.26 2.39
C THR A 180 -13.10 -14.48 1.51
N LYS A 181 -13.26 -14.38 0.18
CA LYS A 181 -12.15 -14.48 -0.77
C LYS A 181 -11.13 -13.37 -0.53
N ALA A 182 -11.58 -12.12 -0.45
CA ALA A 182 -10.72 -10.97 -0.21
C ALA A 182 -9.97 -11.09 1.13
N LEU A 183 -10.67 -11.51 2.20
CA LEU A 183 -10.08 -11.73 3.52
C LEU A 183 -9.02 -12.83 3.49
N SER A 184 -9.29 -13.95 2.80
CA SER A 184 -8.32 -15.04 2.61
C SER A 184 -7.08 -14.59 1.85
N GLU A 185 -7.25 -13.73 0.83
CA GLU A 185 -6.13 -13.18 0.06
C GLU A 185 -5.27 -12.26 0.93
N ILE A 186 -5.88 -11.40 1.74
CA ILE A 186 -5.17 -10.52 2.68
C ILE A 186 -4.39 -11.37 3.72
N GLU A 187 -5.00 -12.44 4.25
CA GLU A 187 -4.35 -13.38 5.18
C GLU A 187 -3.18 -14.14 4.54
N HIS A 188 -3.25 -14.42 3.24
CA HIS A 188 -2.11 -14.98 2.52
C HIS A 188 -0.93 -14.01 2.49
N PHE A 189 -1.18 -12.72 2.19
CA PHE A 189 -0.12 -11.70 2.13
C PHE A 189 0.58 -11.44 3.46
N THR A 190 -0.01 -11.77 4.62
CA THR A 190 0.68 -11.59 5.91
C THR A 190 1.89 -12.51 6.07
N HIS A 191 2.00 -13.53 5.22
CA HIS A 191 3.10 -14.49 5.20
C HIS A 191 4.03 -14.31 3.99
N ASP A 192 3.88 -13.21 3.24
CA ASP A 192 4.77 -12.91 2.10
C ASP A 192 6.19 -12.60 2.57
N GLY A 193 7.19 -12.93 1.74
CA GLY A 193 8.59 -12.62 2.01
C GLY A 193 8.94 -11.14 1.82
N ASP A 194 8.11 -10.38 1.11
CA ASP A 194 8.24 -8.92 0.96
C ASP A 194 7.79 -8.24 2.26
N LEU A 195 8.70 -7.46 2.86
CA LEU A 195 8.47 -6.77 4.14
C LEU A 195 7.32 -5.75 4.06
N VAL A 196 7.20 -5.03 2.94
CA VAL A 196 6.18 -3.99 2.76
C VAL A 196 4.81 -4.64 2.68
N VAL A 197 4.66 -5.67 1.84
CA VAL A 197 3.41 -6.40 1.63
C VAL A 197 2.96 -7.10 2.91
N SER A 198 3.86 -7.83 3.57
CA SER A 198 3.54 -8.56 4.81
C SER A 198 3.19 -7.61 5.96
N THR A 199 3.86 -6.45 6.06
CA THR A 199 3.55 -5.45 7.08
C THR A 199 2.21 -4.77 6.84
N LEU A 200 1.96 -4.30 5.61
CA LEU A 200 0.70 -3.64 5.26
C LEU A 200 -0.49 -4.57 5.44
N SER A 201 -0.40 -5.79 4.91
CA SER A 201 -1.45 -6.81 5.05
C SER A 201 -1.71 -7.15 6.52
N SER A 202 -0.67 -7.37 7.32
CA SER A 202 -0.81 -7.65 8.76
C SER A 202 -1.48 -6.50 9.51
N TYR A 203 -1.08 -5.26 9.20
CA TYR A 203 -1.67 -4.06 9.82
C TYR A 203 -3.17 -3.96 9.49
N PHE A 204 -3.54 -4.03 8.21
CA PHE A 204 -4.93 -3.90 7.81
C PHE A 204 -5.78 -5.09 8.26
N LEU A 205 -5.27 -6.32 8.16
CA LEU A 205 -5.96 -7.51 8.63
C LEU A 205 -6.17 -7.46 10.14
N GLY A 206 -5.18 -6.99 10.90
CA GLY A 206 -5.30 -6.74 12.33
C GLY A 206 -6.45 -5.79 12.64
N LYS A 207 -6.54 -4.66 11.92
CA LYS A 207 -7.65 -3.70 12.06
C LYS A 207 -9.00 -4.30 11.65
N ILE A 208 -9.05 -5.11 10.60
CA ILE A 208 -10.27 -5.79 10.14
C ILE A 208 -10.76 -6.77 11.21
N TYR A 209 -9.87 -7.61 11.74
CA TYR A 209 -10.20 -8.56 12.80
C TYR A 209 -10.62 -7.88 14.08
N PHE A 210 -9.98 -6.77 14.44
CA PHE A 210 -10.27 -6.05 15.66
C PHE A 210 -11.58 -5.26 15.58
N ASN A 211 -11.83 -4.54 14.48
CA ASN A 211 -12.93 -3.58 14.40
C ASN A 211 -14.19 -4.09 13.67
N ILE A 212 -14.10 -5.19 12.89
CA ILE A 212 -15.16 -5.58 11.95
C ILE A 212 -15.56 -7.04 12.08
N GLU A 213 -14.58 -7.96 12.10
CA GLU A 213 -14.86 -9.40 12.22
C GLU A 213 -15.06 -9.86 13.68
N GLU A 214 -14.81 -8.98 14.65
CA GLU A 214 -14.87 -9.29 16.09
C GLU A 214 -13.95 -10.47 16.51
N LYS A 215 -12.90 -10.74 15.73
CA LYS A 215 -11.89 -11.77 15.99
C LYS A 215 -10.68 -11.16 16.69
N HIS A 216 -10.90 -10.52 17.84
CA HIS A 216 -9.89 -9.69 18.51
C HIS A 216 -8.56 -10.42 18.73
N GLN A 217 -8.57 -11.69 19.14
CA GLN A 217 -7.36 -12.48 19.38
C GLN A 217 -6.50 -12.68 18.13
N LYS A 218 -7.13 -12.84 16.95
CA LYS A 218 -6.39 -12.90 15.69
C LYS A 218 -5.74 -11.55 15.39
N GLY A 219 -6.47 -10.45 15.60
CA GLY A 219 -5.93 -9.09 15.43
C GLY A 219 -4.75 -8.80 16.35
N ILE A 220 -4.87 -9.15 17.64
CA ILE A 220 -3.80 -9.01 18.64
C ILE A 220 -2.55 -9.78 18.24
N THR A 221 -2.71 -11.01 17.75
CA THR A 221 -1.57 -11.83 17.29
C THR A 221 -0.79 -11.12 16.19
N LEU A 222 -1.49 -10.54 15.20
CA LEU A 222 -0.86 -9.76 14.14
C LEU A 222 -0.13 -8.52 14.70
N PHE A 223 -0.74 -7.79 15.64
CA PHE A 223 -0.10 -6.61 16.24
C PHE A 223 1.08 -6.97 17.16
N LYS A 224 1.08 -8.13 17.82
CA LYS A 224 2.25 -8.63 18.57
C LYS A 224 3.43 -8.92 17.64
N ASN A 225 3.16 -9.57 16.51
CA ASN A 225 4.19 -9.82 15.49
C ASN A 225 4.74 -8.50 14.94
N LEU A 226 3.85 -7.56 14.58
CA LEU A 226 4.26 -6.23 14.13
C LEU A 226 5.04 -5.45 15.18
N SER A 227 4.68 -5.55 16.46
CA SER A 227 5.42 -4.91 17.56
C SER A 227 6.81 -5.53 17.77
N THR A 228 6.98 -6.80 17.42
CA THR A 228 8.30 -7.46 17.45
C THR A 228 9.17 -6.95 16.30
N THR A 229 8.60 -6.83 15.10
CA THR A 229 9.31 -6.32 13.91
C THR A 229 9.60 -4.83 13.98
N PHE A 230 8.69 -4.05 14.57
CA PHE A 230 8.77 -2.58 14.68
C PHE A 230 8.61 -2.15 16.15
N PRO A 231 9.61 -2.37 17.01
CA PRO A 231 9.50 -2.20 18.46
C PRO A 231 9.27 -0.76 18.92
N GLN A 232 9.57 0.22 18.07
CA GLN A 232 9.35 1.64 18.37
C GLN A 232 7.95 2.11 17.97
N ASN A 233 7.14 1.28 17.30
CA ASN A 233 5.78 1.65 16.93
C ASN A 233 4.83 1.59 18.14
N THR A 234 4.49 2.74 18.69
CA THR A 234 3.57 2.87 19.84
C THR A 234 2.18 2.33 19.54
N LEU A 235 1.63 2.58 18.35
CA LEU A 235 0.29 2.13 17.96
C LEU A 235 0.21 0.59 17.91
N PHE A 236 1.22 -0.08 17.35
CA PHE A 236 1.21 -1.54 17.30
C PHE A 236 1.26 -2.14 18.70
N ARG A 237 2.07 -1.56 19.59
CA ARG A 237 2.13 -1.98 20.98
C ARG A 237 0.79 -1.80 21.67
N GLU A 238 0.15 -0.63 21.54
CA GLU A 238 -1.17 -0.36 22.10
C GLU A 238 -2.25 -1.33 21.60
N LEU A 239 -2.28 -1.59 20.29
CA LEU A 239 -3.24 -2.52 19.70
C LEU A 239 -2.96 -3.98 20.10
N SER A 240 -1.72 -4.33 20.42
CA SER A 240 -1.34 -5.65 20.91
C SER A 240 -1.70 -5.90 22.39
N THR A 241 -1.87 -4.83 23.18
CA THR A 241 -2.19 -4.90 24.62
C THR A 241 -3.66 -4.62 24.93
N GLN A 242 -4.45 -4.15 23.97
CA GLN A 242 -5.87 -3.79 24.15
C GLN A 242 -6.80 -4.93 24.65
N SER A 243 -6.32 -6.16 24.82
CA SER A 243 -7.05 -7.23 25.53
C SER A 243 -6.90 -7.21 27.05
N GLU A 244 -5.86 -6.59 27.61
CA GLU A 244 -5.59 -6.66 29.06
C GLU A 244 -6.51 -5.76 29.89
N SER A 245 -7.23 -4.82 29.26
CA SER A 245 -8.12 -3.88 29.93
C SER A 245 -9.61 -4.17 29.77
N LYS A 246 -9.98 -5.24 29.04
CA LYS A 246 -11.38 -5.64 28.79
C LYS A 246 -11.71 -7.08 29.21
N SER A 247 -10.78 -7.77 29.89
CA SER A 247 -11.02 -9.03 30.60
C SER A 247 -11.30 -8.77 32.07
#